data_AF-R7H891-F1
#
_entry.id   AF-R7H891-F1
#
_cell.length_a   1.000
_cell.length_b   1.000
_cell.length_c   1.000
_cell.angle_alpha   90.00
_cell.angle_beta   90.00
_cell.angle_gamma   90.00
#
_symmetry.space_group_name_H-M   'P 1'
#
loop_
_entity.id
_entity.type
_entity.pdbx_description
1 polymer ?
#
loop_
_entity_poly.entity_id
_entity_poly.type
_entity_poly.pdbx_seq_one_letter_code
_entity_poly.pdbx_strand_id
1 'polypeptide(L)'
;MSLNGTLAGLVIVTASTDCIDMYGAAIEGIIAGIAVVLVIEFIDKVCKVDDPVGAVGVHFANGLLGTICVGLFSTGQNGVGAGLFYGGGFKQLGIQLLGVVTVCAWVGVTMIIVFEVLKHTIGLRVPADIEIKGLDYAEHGLASAYSGFEFAANDLTIASDDEIEVFGSEKMENAVPAVVKTSPEKENKITKVEILAKQSKFEKLKKAMNDIGVTGMTVTQVLGCGTQKGAPEYYRGVEVDMQLLPKIQVEMVVSKVPVADVIDAARKALYTGHIGDGKIFVYDVEDVVKVRTGETGYDALQGADD
;
A
#
# COMPACT_ATOMS: atom_id res chain seq x y z
N MET A 1 9.96 -3.69 -8.05
CA MET A 1 10.88 -4.41 -8.97
C MET A 1 12.34 -3.96 -8.88
N SER A 2 12.66 -2.69 -8.58
CA SER A 2 14.06 -2.21 -8.58
C SER A 2 15.01 -2.98 -7.64
N LEU A 3 14.58 -3.28 -6.41
CA LEU A 3 15.39 -4.09 -5.47
C LEU A 3 15.56 -5.55 -5.93
N ASN A 4 14.51 -6.16 -6.49
CA ASN A 4 14.59 -7.49 -7.08
C ASN A 4 15.58 -7.53 -8.25
N GLY A 5 15.69 -6.44 -9.02
CA GLY A 5 16.71 -6.28 -10.06
C GLY A 5 18.13 -6.28 -9.50
N THR A 6 18.38 -5.55 -8.41
CA THR A 6 19.68 -5.57 -7.73
C THR A 6 20.03 -6.96 -7.19
N LEU A 7 19.08 -7.64 -6.55
CA LEU A 7 19.27 -9.00 -6.06
C LEU A 7 19.53 -10.00 -7.21
N ALA A 8 18.75 -9.91 -8.28
CA ALA A 8 18.94 -10.73 -9.47
C ALA A 8 20.34 -10.56 -10.09
N GLY A 9 20.84 -9.33 -10.14
CA GLY A 9 22.21 -9.03 -10.58
C GLY A 9 23.28 -9.66 -9.69
N LEU A 10 23.09 -9.67 -8.36
CA LEU A 10 23.99 -10.37 -7.44
C LEU A 10 23.93 -11.89 -7.63
N VAL A 11 22.72 -12.44 -7.81
CA VAL A 11 22.52 -13.88 -7.99
C VAL A 11 23.16 -14.37 -9.29
N ILE A 12 22.94 -13.70 -10.42
CA ILE A 12 23.44 -14.19 -11.72
C ILE A 12 24.97 -14.27 -11.73
N VAL A 13 25.64 -13.26 -11.17
CA VAL A 13 27.11 -13.19 -11.16
C VAL A 13 27.70 -14.18 -10.15
N THR A 14 26.93 -14.70 -9.19
CA THR A 14 27.45 -15.57 -8.13
C THR A 14 28.24 -16.77 -8.68
N ALA A 15 27.76 -17.40 -9.75
CA ALA A 15 28.42 -18.57 -10.35
C ALA A 15 29.74 -18.22 -11.07
N SER A 16 29.89 -16.98 -11.52
CA SER A 16 30.91 -16.51 -12.45
C SER A 16 31.89 -15.51 -11.84
N THR A 17 31.64 -15.05 -10.60
CA THR A 17 32.41 -14.01 -9.87
C THR A 17 33.92 -14.12 -9.97
N ASP A 18 34.46 -15.33 -10.00
CA ASP A 18 35.90 -15.60 -9.99
C ASP A 18 36.51 -15.72 -11.39
N CYS A 19 35.71 -15.83 -12.44
CA CYS A 19 36.21 -16.25 -13.76
C CYS A 19 35.75 -15.39 -14.93
N ILE A 20 35.02 -14.30 -14.70
CA ILE A 20 34.62 -13.33 -15.74
C ILE A 20 35.36 -12.00 -15.62
N ASP A 21 35.38 -11.24 -16.71
CA ASP A 21 35.86 -9.86 -16.69
C ASP A 21 34.73 -8.86 -16.36
N MET A 22 35.10 -7.59 -16.24
CA MET A 22 34.17 -6.49 -15.95
C MET A 22 33.02 -6.39 -16.97
N TYR A 23 33.29 -6.67 -18.25
CA TYR A 23 32.29 -6.56 -19.31
C TYR A 23 31.30 -7.71 -19.25
N GLY A 24 31.78 -8.94 -18.99
CA GLY A 24 30.94 -10.10 -18.70
C GLY A 24 30.01 -9.84 -17.52
N ALA A 25 30.55 -9.30 -16.41
CA ALA A 25 29.74 -8.98 -15.23
C ALA A 25 28.64 -7.92 -15.53
N ALA A 26 28.97 -6.88 -16.30
CA ALA A 26 28.00 -5.87 -16.71
C ALA A 26 26.88 -6.44 -17.60
N ILE A 27 27.23 -7.32 -18.55
CA ILE A 27 26.28 -7.98 -19.43
C ILE A 27 25.36 -8.92 -18.64
N GLU A 28 25.92 -9.73 -17.73
CA GLU A 28 25.14 -10.60 -16.85
C GLU A 28 24.15 -9.80 -16.01
N GLY A 29 24.55 -8.65 -15.45
CA GLY A 29 23.63 -7.75 -14.73
C GLY A 29 22.45 -7.26 -15.58
N ILE A 30 22.69 -6.91 -16.85
CA ILE A 30 21.62 -6.50 -17.78
C ILE A 30 20.68 -7.68 -18.07
N ILE A 31 21.24 -8.87 -18.33
CA ILE A 31 20.47 -10.10 -18.55
C ILE A 31 19.57 -10.36 -17.34
N ALA A 32 20.10 -10.25 -16.13
CA ALA A 32 19.34 -10.50 -14.91
C ALA A 32 18.20 -9.52 -14.67
N GLY A 33 18.43 -8.22 -14.92
CA GLY A 33 17.41 -7.20 -14.80
C GLY A 33 16.22 -7.44 -15.74
N ILE A 34 16.48 -7.97 -16.95
CA ILE A 34 15.42 -8.33 -17.91
C ILE A 34 14.75 -9.65 -17.48
N ALA A 35 15.55 -10.68 -17.19
CA ALA A 35 15.06 -12.01 -16.88
C ALA A 35 14.16 -12.03 -15.65
N VAL A 36 14.51 -11.29 -14.58
CA VAL A 36 13.72 -11.28 -13.34
C VAL A 36 12.30 -10.74 -13.56
N VAL A 37 12.14 -9.74 -14.43
CA VAL A 37 10.81 -9.18 -14.73
C VAL A 37 9.99 -10.20 -15.52
N LEU A 38 10.56 -10.75 -16.59
CA LEU A 38 9.86 -11.69 -17.46
C LEU A 38 9.47 -12.97 -16.73
N VAL A 39 10.34 -13.50 -15.86
CA VAL A 39 10.08 -14.73 -15.14
C VAL A 39 9.03 -14.52 -14.05
N ILE A 40 9.12 -13.45 -13.26
CA ILE A 40 8.10 -13.16 -12.24
C ILE A 40 6.73 -12.99 -12.90
N GLU A 41 6.63 -12.22 -13.98
CA GLU A 41 5.37 -12.06 -14.71
C GLU A 41 4.84 -13.37 -15.27
N PHE A 42 5.73 -14.23 -15.79
CA PHE A 42 5.33 -15.54 -16.29
C PHE A 42 4.82 -16.46 -15.17
N ILE A 43 5.53 -16.54 -14.04
CA ILE A 43 5.14 -17.38 -12.90
C ILE A 43 3.80 -16.92 -12.32
N ASP A 44 3.63 -15.62 -12.09
CA ASP A 44 2.43 -15.09 -11.46
C ASP A 44 1.22 -15.09 -12.40
N LYS A 45 1.39 -14.58 -13.63
CA LYS A 45 0.26 -14.35 -14.55
C LYS A 45 -0.08 -15.57 -15.41
N VAL A 46 0.93 -16.34 -15.80
CA VAL A 46 0.75 -17.47 -16.73
C VAL A 46 0.65 -18.78 -15.98
N CYS A 47 1.62 -19.09 -15.12
CA CYS A 47 1.59 -20.32 -14.31
C CYS A 47 0.57 -20.25 -13.17
N LYS A 48 0.12 -19.04 -12.79
CA LYS A 48 -0.80 -18.81 -11.67
C LYS A 48 -0.28 -19.43 -10.37
N VAL A 49 1.03 -19.34 -10.17
CA VAL A 49 1.72 -19.79 -8.97
C VAL A 49 2.02 -18.55 -8.14
N ASP A 50 1.55 -18.54 -6.89
CA ASP A 50 1.80 -17.45 -5.95
C ASP A 50 3.22 -17.61 -5.36
N ASP A 51 4.19 -16.91 -5.95
CA ASP A 51 5.58 -16.80 -5.46
C ASP A 51 5.72 -15.47 -4.67
N PRO A 52 5.50 -15.45 -3.35
CA PRO A 52 5.16 -14.21 -2.64
C PRO A 52 6.26 -13.15 -2.66
N VAL A 53 7.51 -13.58 -2.79
CA VAL A 53 8.71 -12.74 -2.79
C VAL A 53 9.45 -12.74 -4.13
N GLY A 54 8.92 -13.43 -5.15
CA GLY A 54 9.58 -13.60 -6.44
C GLY A 54 10.87 -14.43 -6.36
N ALA A 55 10.95 -15.38 -5.42
CA ALA A 55 12.15 -16.19 -5.20
C ALA A 55 12.52 -17.03 -6.43
N VAL A 56 11.54 -17.50 -7.20
CA VAL A 56 11.78 -18.28 -8.43
C VAL A 56 12.42 -17.39 -9.49
N GLY A 57 11.93 -16.16 -9.67
CA GLY A 57 12.53 -15.21 -10.61
C GLY A 57 13.92 -14.76 -10.18
N VAL A 58 14.08 -14.36 -8.92
CA VAL A 58 15.34 -13.80 -8.41
C VAL A 58 16.42 -14.87 -8.25
N HIS A 59 16.10 -16.04 -7.68
CA HIS A 59 17.10 -17.05 -7.33
C HIS A 59 17.17 -18.19 -8.34
N PHE A 60 16.05 -18.84 -8.65
CA PHE A 60 16.08 -20.01 -9.52
C PHE A 60 16.45 -19.65 -10.96
N ALA A 61 15.74 -18.71 -11.58
CA ALA A 61 15.99 -18.35 -12.97
C ALA A 61 17.35 -17.65 -13.16
N ASN A 62 17.68 -16.66 -12.34
CA ASN A 62 18.97 -15.98 -12.46
C ASN A 62 20.15 -16.85 -12.00
N GLY A 63 19.97 -17.76 -11.05
CA GLY A 63 21.00 -18.74 -10.71
C GLY A 63 21.29 -19.69 -11.87
N LEU A 64 20.24 -20.17 -12.54
CA LEU A 64 20.36 -20.99 -13.74
C LEU A 64 21.05 -20.22 -14.87
N LEU A 65 20.60 -18.99 -15.17
CA LEU A 65 21.24 -18.16 -16.19
C LEU A 65 22.70 -17.86 -15.85
N GLY A 66 23.03 -17.63 -14.58
CA GLY A 66 24.39 -17.36 -14.10
C GLY A 66 25.33 -18.52 -14.39
N THR A 67 24.91 -19.75 -14.07
CA THR A 67 25.71 -20.95 -14.40
C THR A 67 25.89 -21.12 -15.91
N ILE A 68 24.87 -20.85 -16.72
CA ILE A 68 25.00 -20.85 -18.19
C ILE A 68 25.99 -19.78 -18.65
N CYS A 69 25.94 -18.59 -18.04
CA CYS A 69 26.83 -17.48 -18.34
C CYS A 69 28.30 -17.81 -18.04
N VAL A 70 28.62 -18.62 -17.02
CA VAL A 70 29.99 -19.17 -16.85
C VAL A 70 30.45 -19.90 -18.11
N GLY A 71 29.57 -20.71 -18.71
CA GLY A 71 29.82 -21.43 -19.96
C GLY A 71 30.09 -20.54 -21.17
N LEU A 72 29.58 -19.31 -21.14
CA LEU A 72 29.66 -18.35 -22.24
C LEU A 72 30.81 -17.36 -22.04
N PHE A 73 30.91 -16.75 -20.85
CA PHE A 73 31.71 -15.57 -20.54
C PHE A 73 32.95 -15.85 -19.70
N SER A 74 33.19 -17.09 -19.25
CA SER A 74 34.42 -17.36 -18.48
C SER A 74 35.67 -17.03 -19.30
N THR A 75 36.59 -16.28 -18.70
CA THR A 75 37.89 -15.90 -19.26
C THR A 75 38.93 -17.02 -19.17
N GLY A 76 38.58 -18.15 -18.54
CA GLY A 76 39.47 -19.29 -18.31
C GLY A 76 40.43 -19.12 -17.13
N GLN A 77 40.23 -18.08 -16.32
CA GLN A 77 40.94 -17.87 -15.07
C GLN A 77 40.50 -18.88 -13.99
N ASN A 78 41.30 -18.98 -12.92
CA ASN A 78 41.00 -19.74 -11.71
C ASN A 78 40.61 -21.22 -11.92
N GLY A 79 41.09 -21.82 -13.02
CA GLY A 79 40.86 -23.24 -13.31
C GLY A 79 39.50 -23.57 -13.91
N VAL A 80 38.65 -22.56 -14.17
CA VAL A 80 37.28 -22.75 -14.68
C VAL A 80 37.25 -23.09 -16.18
N GLY A 81 38.31 -22.78 -16.94
CA GLY A 81 38.38 -23.03 -18.38
C GLY A 81 37.60 -21.98 -19.19
N ALA A 82 38.10 -21.62 -20.37
CA ALA A 82 37.52 -20.53 -21.15
C ALA A 82 36.09 -20.88 -21.61
N GLY A 83 35.20 -19.88 -21.55
CA GLY A 83 33.86 -19.94 -22.06
C GLY A 83 33.82 -19.85 -23.59
N LEU A 84 32.64 -20.06 -24.15
CA LEU A 84 32.43 -20.09 -25.60
C LEU A 84 32.88 -18.79 -26.28
N PHE A 85 32.57 -17.63 -25.69
CA PHE A 85 32.91 -16.32 -26.26
C PHE A 85 34.39 -15.93 -26.08
N TYR A 86 35.12 -16.66 -25.24
CA TYR A 86 36.56 -16.51 -25.04
C TYR A 86 37.37 -17.62 -25.72
N GLY A 87 36.76 -18.35 -26.66
CA GLY A 87 37.45 -19.34 -27.51
C GLY A 87 37.63 -20.72 -26.88
N GLY A 88 37.02 -21.02 -25.73
CA GLY A 88 37.11 -22.33 -25.09
C GLY A 88 36.21 -23.43 -25.68
N GLY A 89 35.43 -23.09 -26.71
CA GLY A 89 34.50 -24.00 -27.38
C GLY A 89 33.32 -24.41 -26.48
N PHE A 90 32.66 -25.53 -26.82
CA PHE A 90 31.42 -25.96 -26.15
C PHE A 90 31.65 -26.76 -24.87
N LYS A 91 32.90 -27.10 -24.52
CA LYS A 91 33.18 -27.97 -23.38
C LYS A 91 32.71 -27.34 -22.06
N GLN A 92 33.07 -26.08 -21.81
CA GLN A 92 32.71 -25.41 -20.57
C GLN A 92 31.20 -25.19 -20.46
N LEU A 93 30.56 -24.74 -21.55
CA LEU A 93 29.10 -24.62 -21.61
C LEU A 93 28.40 -25.97 -21.34
N GLY A 94 28.89 -27.06 -21.93
CA GLY A 94 28.35 -28.40 -21.69
C GLY A 94 28.46 -28.84 -20.23
N ILE A 95 29.57 -28.53 -19.55
CA ILE A 95 29.76 -28.81 -18.12
C ILE A 95 28.73 -28.03 -17.29
N GLN A 96 28.53 -26.75 -17.58
CA GLN A 96 27.56 -25.92 -16.84
C GLN A 96 26.12 -26.37 -17.05
N LEU A 97 25.74 -26.69 -18.30
CA LEU A 97 24.40 -27.24 -18.59
C LEU A 97 24.15 -28.58 -17.90
N LEU A 98 25.14 -29.46 -17.88
CA LEU A 98 25.06 -30.71 -17.12
C LEU A 98 24.89 -30.43 -15.62
N GLY A 99 25.62 -29.46 -15.08
CA GLY A 99 25.49 -29.00 -13.70
C GLY A 99 24.07 -28.53 -13.37
N VAL A 100 23.51 -27.64 -14.19
CA VAL A 100 22.13 -27.16 -14.07
C VAL A 100 21.14 -28.33 -14.02
N VAL A 101 21.18 -29.22 -15.01
CA VAL A 101 20.25 -30.36 -15.08
C VAL A 101 20.40 -31.26 -13.84
N THR A 102 21.63 -31.51 -13.42
CA THR A 102 21.93 -32.37 -12.26
C THR A 102 21.38 -31.75 -10.97
N VAL A 103 21.61 -30.45 -10.75
CA VAL A 103 21.12 -29.74 -9.56
C VAL A 103 19.61 -29.64 -9.58
N CYS A 104 18.98 -29.30 -10.72
CA CYS A 104 17.53 -29.25 -10.84
C CYS A 104 16.89 -30.61 -10.57
N ALA A 105 17.46 -31.70 -11.09
CA ALA A 105 16.96 -33.05 -10.84
C ALA A 105 17.09 -33.44 -9.36
N TRP A 106 18.26 -33.20 -8.76
CA TRP A 106 18.51 -33.50 -7.35
C TRP A 106 17.57 -32.71 -6.43
N VAL A 107 17.51 -31.38 -6.60
CA VAL A 107 16.67 -30.50 -5.79
C VAL A 107 15.19 -30.81 -6.02
N GLY A 108 14.76 -31.01 -7.26
CA GLY A 108 13.37 -31.36 -7.57
C GLY A 108 12.93 -32.64 -6.88
N VAL A 109 13.72 -33.72 -6.98
CA VAL A 109 13.40 -35.00 -6.34
C VAL A 109 13.41 -34.88 -4.82
N THR A 110 14.46 -34.30 -4.25
CA THR A 110 14.61 -34.19 -2.79
C THR A 110 13.54 -33.30 -2.17
N MET A 111 13.23 -32.14 -2.77
CA MET A 111 12.21 -31.23 -2.25
C MET A 111 10.80 -31.82 -2.36
N ILE A 112 10.46 -32.52 -3.46
CA ILE A 112 9.17 -33.21 -3.57
C ILE A 112 9.00 -34.23 -2.45
N ILE A 113 10.03 -35.05 -2.20
CA ILE A 113 9.98 -36.05 -1.13
C ILE A 113 9.80 -35.36 0.24
N VAL A 114 10.62 -34.37 0.55
CA VAL A 114 10.58 -33.67 1.85
C VAL A 114 9.23 -32.99 2.06
N PHE A 115 8.74 -32.21 1.10
CA PHE A 115 7.48 -31.49 1.24
C PHE A 115 6.26 -32.42 1.26
N GLU A 116 6.25 -33.51 0.50
CA GLU A 116 5.15 -34.50 0.58
C GLU A 116 5.12 -35.22 1.92
N VAL A 117 6.28 -35.57 2.48
CA VAL A 117 6.36 -36.14 3.83
C VAL A 117 5.84 -35.15 4.87
N LEU A 118 6.29 -33.88 4.83
CA LEU A 118 5.83 -32.85 5.76
C LEU A 118 4.31 -32.60 5.63
N LYS A 119 3.80 -32.53 4.40
CA LYS A 119 2.37 -32.33 4.12
C LYS A 119 1.49 -33.41 4.73
N HIS A 120 1.94 -34.67 4.71
CA HIS A 120 1.16 -35.81 5.23
C HIS A 120 1.38 -36.11 6.71
N THR A 121 2.38 -35.50 7.35
CA THR A 121 2.70 -35.75 8.76
C THR A 121 2.30 -34.61 9.67
N ILE A 122 2.80 -33.39 9.38
CA ILE A 122 2.64 -32.21 10.23
C ILE A 122 1.73 -31.17 9.55
N GLY A 123 1.70 -31.16 8.22
CA GLY A 123 1.07 -30.11 7.43
C GLY A 123 2.03 -28.97 7.11
N LEU A 124 1.85 -28.33 5.95
CA LEU A 124 2.69 -27.21 5.47
C LEU A 124 1.99 -25.85 5.53
N ARG A 125 0.65 -25.85 5.46
CA ARG A 125 -0.17 -24.63 5.42
C ARG A 125 -1.10 -24.63 6.61
N VAL A 126 -1.27 -23.46 7.21
CA VAL A 126 -2.21 -23.26 8.31
C VAL A 126 -3.67 -23.42 7.81
N PRO A 127 -4.62 -23.73 8.70
CA PRO A 127 -6.05 -23.66 8.39
C PRO A 127 -6.47 -22.29 7.83
N ALA A 128 -7.49 -22.29 6.97
CA ALA A 128 -7.94 -21.07 6.29
C ALA A 128 -8.41 -19.96 7.24
N ASP A 129 -8.99 -20.30 8.39
CA ASP A 129 -9.41 -19.32 9.39
C ASP A 129 -8.22 -18.65 10.09
N ILE A 130 -7.11 -19.36 10.27
CA ILE A 130 -5.85 -18.80 10.77
C ILE A 130 -5.19 -17.95 9.68
N GLU A 131 -5.19 -18.43 8.43
CA GLU A 131 -4.64 -17.69 7.30
C GLU A 131 -5.32 -16.32 7.11
N ILE A 132 -6.66 -16.28 7.24
CA ILE A 132 -7.45 -15.04 7.14
C ILE A 132 -7.18 -14.09 8.31
N LYS A 133 -7.02 -14.61 9.53
CA LYS A 133 -6.73 -13.79 10.71
C LYS A 133 -5.29 -13.26 10.75
N GLY A 134 -4.37 -13.94 10.06
CA GLY A 134 -2.95 -13.65 10.05
C GLY A 134 -2.15 -14.48 11.07
N LEU A 135 -0.95 -14.90 10.67
CA LEU A 135 -0.06 -15.73 11.50
C LEU A 135 0.48 -14.98 12.72
N ASP A 136 0.65 -13.66 12.65
CA ASP A 136 1.14 -12.86 13.78
C ASP A 136 0.22 -13.00 15.02
N TYR A 137 -1.08 -13.06 14.80
CA TYR A 137 -2.05 -13.30 15.86
C TYR A 137 -1.98 -14.74 16.40
N ALA A 138 -1.97 -15.72 15.50
CA ALA A 138 -2.09 -17.13 15.87
C ALA A 138 -0.80 -17.73 16.46
N GLU A 139 0.36 -17.34 15.95
CA GLU A 139 1.67 -17.91 16.34
C GLU A 139 2.43 -17.01 17.33
N HIS A 140 2.23 -15.69 17.26
CA HIS A 140 2.99 -14.73 18.07
C HIS A 140 2.15 -14.01 19.13
N GLY A 141 0.82 -14.20 19.14
CA GLY A 141 -0.09 -13.55 20.09
C GLY A 141 -0.12 -12.02 19.93
N LEU A 142 0.34 -11.51 18.79
CA LEU A 142 0.38 -10.10 18.48
C LEU A 142 -0.89 -9.73 17.72
N ALA A 143 -1.61 -8.71 18.18
CA ALA A 143 -2.73 -8.16 17.42
C ALA A 143 -2.28 -7.52 16.09
N SER A 144 -1.04 -7.03 16.04
CA SER A 144 -0.39 -6.47 14.86
C SER A 144 1.12 -6.48 15.05
N ALA A 145 1.89 -6.68 13.96
CA ALA A 145 3.34 -6.47 13.96
C ALA A 145 3.74 -4.98 14.08
N TYR A 146 2.79 -4.06 13.95
CA TYR A 146 3.02 -2.61 14.02
C TYR A 146 2.42 -2.03 15.30
N SER A 147 3.28 -1.56 16.21
CA SER A 147 2.86 -0.86 17.44
C SER A 147 2.18 0.48 17.10
N GLY A 148 0.95 0.69 17.57
CA GLY A 148 0.21 1.95 17.38
C GLY A 148 -0.67 2.01 16.12
N PHE A 149 -0.70 0.93 15.32
CA PHE A 149 -1.69 0.70 14.27
C PHE A 149 -2.60 -0.45 14.70
N GLU A 150 -3.44 -0.23 15.72
CA GLU A 150 -4.59 -1.09 15.96
C GLU A 150 -5.64 -0.80 14.88
N PHE A 151 -5.51 -1.47 13.74
CA PHE A 151 -6.67 -1.71 12.92
C PHE A 151 -7.37 -2.93 13.52
N ALA A 152 -8.55 -2.72 14.13
CA ALA A 152 -9.42 -3.84 14.44
C ALA A 152 -9.63 -4.63 13.14
N ALA A 153 -9.53 -5.97 13.24
CA ALA A 153 -9.24 -6.93 12.17
C ALA A 153 -10.27 -7.07 11.03
N ASN A 154 -10.97 -6.00 10.63
CA ASN A 154 -11.98 -6.00 9.58
C ASN A 154 -11.70 -5.07 8.39
N ASP A 155 -10.58 -4.34 8.35
CA ASP A 155 -10.30 -3.40 7.26
C ASP A 155 -8.95 -3.68 6.61
N LEU A 156 -8.97 -4.47 5.54
CA LEU A 156 -7.81 -4.76 4.72
C LEU A 156 -8.07 -4.32 3.28
N THR A 157 -7.65 -3.08 2.98
CA THR A 157 -6.85 -2.75 1.78
C THR A 157 -6.29 -1.34 1.96
N ILE A 158 -5.02 -1.26 2.38
CA ILE A 158 -4.25 -0.02 2.50
C ILE A 158 -3.71 0.31 1.11
N ALA A 159 -4.27 1.33 0.45
CA ALA A 159 -3.59 2.04 -0.62
C ALA A 159 -2.69 3.08 0.04
N SER A 160 -1.40 3.03 -0.27
CA SER A 160 -0.44 4.09 0.04
C SER A 160 -0.76 5.31 -0.83
N ASP A 161 -1.33 6.36 -0.24
CA ASP A 161 -1.38 7.68 -0.84
C ASP A 161 0.03 8.30 -0.74
N ASP A 162 0.92 7.96 -1.68
CA ASP A 162 2.11 8.76 -1.94
C ASP A 162 1.67 10.12 -2.50
N GLU A 163 2.11 11.19 -1.85
CA GLU A 163 1.81 12.57 -2.22
C GLU A 163 2.40 12.90 -3.60
N ILE A 164 1.54 13.07 -4.60
CA ILE A 164 1.87 13.82 -5.81
C ILE A 164 1.36 15.24 -5.61
N GLU A 165 2.29 16.20 -5.42
CA GLU A 165 2.00 17.62 -5.57
C GLU A 165 1.62 17.90 -7.03
N VAL A 166 0.31 17.92 -7.33
CA VAL A 166 -0.19 18.32 -8.64
C VAL A 166 -0.26 19.85 -8.70
N PHE A 167 0.61 20.42 -9.52
CA PHE A 167 0.53 21.80 -9.98
C PHE A 167 -0.82 22.06 -10.67
N GLY A 168 -1.64 22.93 -10.07
CA GLY A 168 -2.87 23.44 -10.68
C GLY A 168 -4.09 23.37 -9.76
N SER A 169 -4.17 24.25 -8.76
CA SER A 169 -5.42 24.43 -8.01
C SER A 169 -6.45 25.13 -8.90
N GLU A 170 -7.55 24.47 -9.25
CA GLU A 170 -8.69 25.16 -9.86
C GLU A 170 -9.26 26.20 -8.90
N LYS A 171 -9.65 27.37 -9.43
CA LYS A 171 -10.28 28.42 -8.63
C LYS A 171 -11.70 27.97 -8.23
N MET A 172 -12.01 28.12 -6.94
CA MET A 172 -13.31 27.78 -6.34
C MET A 172 -14.51 28.47 -7.00
N GLU A 173 -14.28 29.57 -7.75
CA GLU A 173 -15.27 30.32 -8.51
C GLU A 173 -16.00 29.50 -9.59
N ASN A 174 -15.41 28.38 -10.03
CA ASN A 174 -16.02 27.47 -11.02
C ASN A 174 -16.89 26.36 -10.37
N ALA A 175 -16.95 26.28 -9.04
CA ALA A 175 -17.77 25.29 -8.35
C ALA A 175 -19.25 25.68 -8.38
N VAL A 176 -20.13 24.69 -8.63
CA VAL A 176 -21.59 24.90 -8.57
C VAL A 176 -21.96 25.41 -7.17
N PRO A 177 -22.62 26.57 -7.03
CA PRO A 177 -23.03 27.07 -5.73
C PRO A 177 -23.98 26.06 -5.08
N ALA A 178 -23.60 25.57 -3.90
CA ALA A 178 -24.47 24.73 -3.10
C ALA A 178 -25.69 25.57 -2.71
N VAL A 179 -26.88 25.16 -3.15
CA VAL A 179 -28.14 25.78 -2.73
C VAL A 179 -28.41 25.33 -1.30
N VAL A 180 -27.82 26.02 -0.33
CA VAL A 180 -28.16 25.83 1.08
C VAL A 180 -29.54 26.45 1.28
N LYS A 181 -30.58 25.61 1.38
CA LYS A 181 -31.89 26.07 1.86
C LYS A 181 -31.80 26.28 3.37
N THR A 182 -31.30 27.43 3.79
CA THR A 182 -31.42 27.84 5.19
C THR A 182 -32.86 28.28 5.46
N SER A 183 -33.47 27.67 6.47
CA SER A 183 -34.69 28.22 7.10
C SER A 183 -34.32 29.50 7.85
N PRO A 184 -35.24 30.47 8.03
CA PRO A 184 -34.94 31.72 8.71
C PRO A 184 -34.36 31.45 10.10
N GLU A 185 -33.26 32.14 10.42
CA GLU A 185 -32.51 32.01 11.66
C GLU A 185 -33.45 32.23 12.86
N LYS A 186 -33.63 31.20 13.68
CA LYS A 186 -34.11 31.38 15.05
C LYS A 186 -32.94 31.89 15.88
N GLU A 187 -33.16 32.91 16.70
CA GLU A 187 -32.23 33.30 17.76
C GLU A 187 -31.82 32.03 18.54
N ASN A 188 -30.50 31.79 18.65
CA ASN A 188 -29.88 30.70 19.41
C ASN A 188 -30.09 29.26 18.88
N LYS A 189 -30.29 29.06 17.57
CA LYS A 189 -30.31 27.70 16.99
C LYS A 189 -28.95 27.01 17.13
N ILE A 190 -28.94 25.82 17.73
CA ILE A 190 -27.75 24.97 17.83
C ILE A 190 -27.72 24.00 16.65
N THR A 191 -26.57 23.91 15.98
CA THR A 191 -26.41 23.08 14.79
C THR A 191 -25.17 22.21 14.92
N LYS A 192 -25.30 20.92 14.64
CA LYS A 192 -24.17 20.01 14.47
C LYS A 192 -23.76 20.00 13.01
N VAL A 193 -22.49 20.28 12.74
CA VAL A 193 -21.88 20.16 11.42
C VAL A 193 -20.92 18.97 11.45
N GLU A 194 -21.14 18.04 10.52
CA GLU A 194 -20.31 16.83 10.36
C GLU A 194 -19.65 16.88 8.98
N ILE A 195 -18.33 16.72 8.94
CA ILE A 195 -17.52 16.88 7.73
C ILE A 195 -16.74 15.59 7.51
N LEU A 196 -16.99 14.92 6.38
CA LEU A 196 -16.18 13.80 5.90
C LEU A 196 -15.18 14.32 4.88
N ALA A 197 -13.88 14.17 5.12
CA ALA A 197 -12.82 14.68 4.24
C ALA A 197 -11.57 13.77 4.19
N LYS A 198 -10.63 14.08 3.30
CA LYS A 198 -9.31 13.44 3.25
C LYS A 198 -8.47 13.82 4.48
N GLN A 199 -7.71 12.86 5.01
CA GLN A 199 -6.89 13.06 6.22
C GLN A 199 -5.83 14.15 6.05
N SER A 200 -5.20 14.25 4.87
CA SER A 200 -4.19 15.27 4.55
C SER A 200 -4.70 16.71 4.60
N LYS A 201 -6.02 16.92 4.55
CA LYS A 201 -6.64 18.24 4.64
C LYS A 201 -7.01 18.65 6.06
N PHE A 202 -6.81 17.78 7.06
CA PHE A 202 -7.22 18.02 8.44
C PHE A 202 -6.64 19.33 9.00
N GLU A 203 -5.33 19.54 8.85
CA GLU A 203 -4.68 20.74 9.40
C GLU A 203 -5.19 22.04 8.75
N LYS A 204 -5.51 21.99 7.45
CA LYS A 204 -6.11 23.13 6.75
C LYS A 204 -7.52 23.42 7.25
N LEU A 205 -8.32 22.37 7.44
CA LEU A 205 -9.68 22.49 8.00
C LEU A 205 -9.64 23.02 9.43
N LYS A 206 -8.79 22.46 10.30
CA LYS A 206 -8.59 22.88 11.68
C LYS A 206 -8.24 24.37 11.77
N LYS A 207 -7.30 24.83 10.95
CA LYS A 207 -6.93 26.25 10.89
C LYS A 207 -8.10 27.13 10.47
N ALA A 208 -8.79 26.76 9.38
CA ALA A 208 -9.93 27.54 8.87
C ALA A 208 -11.09 27.64 9.88
N MET A 209 -11.36 26.56 10.63
CA MET A 209 -12.37 26.55 11.69
C MET A 209 -11.96 27.45 12.87
N ASN A 210 -10.68 27.43 13.25
CA ASN A 210 -10.18 28.27 14.33
C ASN A 210 -10.21 29.76 13.96
N ASP A 211 -9.89 30.10 12.71
CA ASP A 211 -9.90 31.48 12.19
C ASP A 211 -11.31 32.12 12.24
N ILE A 212 -12.38 31.31 12.18
CA ILE A 212 -13.78 31.75 12.32
C ILE A 212 -14.33 31.61 13.74
N GLY A 213 -13.48 31.22 14.71
CA GLY A 213 -13.85 31.13 16.13
C GLY A 213 -14.54 29.83 16.55
N VAL A 214 -14.45 28.75 15.75
CA VAL A 214 -14.87 27.41 16.16
C VAL A 214 -13.74 26.74 16.95
N THR A 215 -13.88 26.68 18.27
CA THR A 215 -12.84 26.21 19.19
C THR A 215 -12.96 24.73 19.56
N GLY A 216 -14.15 24.13 19.40
CA GLY A 216 -14.41 22.73 19.72
C GLY A 216 -14.72 21.90 18.48
N MET A 217 -13.98 20.80 18.31
CA MET A 217 -14.29 19.77 17.29
C MET A 217 -13.89 18.38 17.81
N THR A 218 -14.66 17.38 17.42
CA THR A 218 -14.35 15.95 17.64
C THR A 218 -13.94 15.34 16.31
N VAL A 219 -12.91 14.51 16.31
CA VAL A 219 -12.37 13.90 15.08
C VAL A 219 -12.35 12.40 15.24
N THR A 220 -12.96 11.70 14.29
CA THR A 220 -12.98 10.24 14.21
C THR A 220 -12.35 9.81 12.89
N GLN A 221 -11.50 8.79 12.90
CA GLN A 221 -11.02 8.17 11.66
C GLN A 221 -12.06 7.18 11.17
N VAL A 222 -12.42 7.28 9.89
CA VAL A 222 -13.47 6.45 9.29
C VAL A 222 -13.03 5.95 7.92
N LEU A 223 -13.64 4.86 7.47
CA LEU A 223 -13.44 4.30 6.14
C LEU A 223 -14.71 4.51 5.31
N GLY A 224 -14.55 4.91 4.06
CA GLY A 224 -15.73 5.16 3.23
C GLY A 224 -15.43 5.26 1.74
N CYS A 225 -16.31 4.69 0.92
CA CYS A 225 -16.32 4.85 -0.53
C CYS A 225 -17.46 5.77 -0.97
N GLY A 226 -17.26 6.54 -2.04
CA GLY A 226 -18.33 7.32 -2.66
C GLY A 226 -19.28 6.45 -3.50
N THR A 227 -20.22 7.08 -4.20
CA THR A 227 -21.11 6.41 -5.20
C THR A 227 -20.34 5.78 -6.37
N GLN A 228 -19.06 6.12 -6.52
CA GLN A 228 -18.19 5.64 -7.58
C GLN A 228 -17.52 4.29 -7.25
N LYS A 229 -17.83 3.66 -6.09
CA LYS A 229 -17.35 2.32 -5.68
C LYS A 229 -15.81 2.11 -5.70
N GLY A 230 -15.03 3.18 -5.81
CA GLY A 230 -13.59 3.07 -6.09
C GLY A 230 -13.35 2.65 -7.54
N ALA A 231 -12.20 3.04 -8.11
CA ALA A 231 -11.78 2.40 -9.35
C ALA A 231 -11.50 0.92 -9.04
N PRO A 232 -11.98 -0.06 -9.84
CA PRO A 232 -11.61 -1.45 -9.65
C PRO A 232 -10.10 -1.59 -9.76
N GLU A 233 -9.44 -1.90 -8.64
CA GLU A 233 -8.00 -2.09 -8.58
C GLU A 233 -7.72 -3.60 -8.61
N TYR A 234 -6.79 -4.00 -9.48
CA TYR A 234 -6.41 -5.40 -9.64
C TYR A 234 -5.13 -5.64 -8.84
N TYR A 235 -5.21 -6.44 -7.78
CA TYR A 235 -4.03 -6.90 -7.04
C TYR A 235 -3.75 -8.36 -7.37
N ARG A 236 -2.55 -8.65 -7.90
CA ARG A 236 -2.12 -10.01 -8.28
C ARG A 236 -3.11 -10.76 -9.20
N GLY A 237 -3.77 -10.04 -10.11
CA GLY A 237 -4.70 -10.63 -11.09
C GLY A 237 -6.08 -11.02 -10.55
N VAL A 238 -6.36 -10.70 -9.29
CA VAL A 238 -7.71 -10.79 -8.69
C VAL A 238 -8.31 -9.39 -8.65
N GLU A 239 -9.55 -9.25 -9.11
CA GLU A 239 -10.32 -8.00 -8.97
C GLU A 239 -10.62 -7.80 -7.49
N VAL A 240 -10.06 -6.74 -6.90
CA VAL A 240 -10.27 -6.42 -5.49
C VAL A 240 -11.62 -5.69 -5.38
N ASP A 241 -12.51 -6.21 -4.54
CA ASP A 241 -13.85 -5.64 -4.32
C ASP A 241 -13.76 -4.26 -3.64
N MET A 242 -14.85 -3.50 -3.73
CA MET A 242 -15.01 -2.09 -3.34
C MET A 242 -14.11 -1.63 -2.16
N GLN A 243 -13.01 -0.95 -2.47
CA GLN A 243 -12.04 -0.47 -1.48
C GLN A 243 -12.56 0.76 -0.73
N LEU A 244 -12.73 0.63 0.58
CA LEU A 244 -12.99 1.76 1.47
C LEU A 244 -11.69 2.54 1.68
N LEU A 245 -11.71 3.84 1.40
CA LEU A 245 -10.54 4.69 1.59
C LEU A 245 -10.55 5.36 2.98
N PRO A 246 -9.39 5.50 3.65
CA PRO A 246 -9.26 6.24 4.90
C PRO A 246 -9.70 7.69 4.77
N LYS A 247 -10.53 8.14 5.72
CA LYS A 247 -11.08 9.48 5.81
C LYS A 247 -11.13 9.94 7.26
N ILE A 248 -11.33 11.24 7.43
CA ILE A 248 -11.64 11.83 8.72
C ILE A 248 -13.11 12.25 8.75
N GLN A 249 -13.77 12.01 9.88
CA GLN A 249 -15.06 12.58 10.24
C GLN A 249 -14.83 13.61 11.33
N VAL A 250 -15.06 14.88 11.00
CA VAL A 250 -14.94 16.01 11.93
C VAL A 250 -16.33 16.48 12.31
N GLU A 251 -16.64 16.45 13.59
CA GLU A 251 -17.91 16.90 14.14
C GLU A 251 -17.71 18.15 14.99
N MET A 252 -18.56 19.15 14.78
CA MET A 252 -18.59 20.36 15.60
C MET A 252 -20.02 20.77 15.86
N VAL A 253 -20.28 21.31 17.05
CA VAL A 253 -21.57 21.87 17.42
C VAL A 253 -21.41 23.37 17.56
N VAL A 254 -22.13 24.13 16.75
CA VAL A 254 -22.01 25.59 16.64
C VAL A 254 -23.33 26.27 16.97
N SER A 255 -23.23 27.41 17.67
CA SER A 255 -24.36 28.27 18.03
C SER A 255 -24.07 29.76 17.78
N LYS A 256 -22.87 30.22 18.13
CA LYS A 256 -22.42 31.61 17.96
C LYS A 256 -21.96 31.94 16.53
N VAL A 257 -21.31 30.99 15.87
CA VAL A 257 -20.79 31.15 14.51
C VAL A 257 -21.89 30.76 13.53
N PRO A 258 -22.23 31.60 12.53
CA PRO A 258 -23.20 31.24 11.51
C PRO A 258 -22.81 29.96 10.79
N VAL A 259 -23.78 29.04 10.60
CA VAL A 259 -23.54 27.75 9.93
C VAL A 259 -23.05 27.95 8.49
N ALA A 260 -23.51 29.02 7.83
CA ALA A 260 -23.06 29.38 6.49
C ALA A 260 -21.54 29.63 6.44
N ASP A 261 -21.00 30.35 7.42
CA ASP A 261 -19.56 30.66 7.50
C ASP A 261 -18.73 29.39 7.73
N VAL A 262 -19.23 28.46 8.54
CA VAL A 262 -18.62 27.15 8.76
C VAL A 262 -18.56 26.34 7.46
N ILE A 263 -19.67 26.28 6.73
CA ILE A 263 -19.75 25.58 5.44
C ILE A 263 -18.79 26.21 4.42
N ASP A 264 -18.76 27.53 4.33
CA ASP A 264 -17.92 28.26 3.37
C ASP A 264 -16.43 28.14 3.68
N ALA A 265 -16.04 28.25 4.96
CA ALA A 265 -14.67 28.04 5.39
C ALA A 265 -14.22 26.59 5.15
N ALA A 266 -15.06 25.60 5.47
CA ALA A 266 -14.78 24.19 5.21
C ALA A 266 -14.64 23.91 3.71
N ARG A 267 -15.55 24.43 2.88
CA ARG A 267 -15.48 24.30 1.42
C ARG A 267 -14.19 24.87 0.88
N LYS A 268 -13.79 26.07 1.31
CA LYS A 268 -12.54 26.71 0.88
C LYS A 268 -11.30 25.93 1.32
N ALA A 269 -11.31 25.33 2.51
CA ALA A 269 -10.18 24.57 3.04
C ALA A 269 -10.01 23.20 2.36
N LEU A 270 -11.13 22.57 1.98
CA LEU A 270 -11.16 21.20 1.47
C LEU A 270 -11.14 21.12 -0.06
N TYR A 271 -11.59 22.15 -0.76
CA TYR A 271 -11.73 22.14 -2.21
C TYR A 271 -10.36 22.00 -2.92
N THR A 272 -10.26 21.00 -3.79
CA THR A 272 -9.17 20.81 -4.74
C THR A 272 -9.65 20.78 -6.19
N GLY A 273 -10.96 20.65 -6.42
CA GLY A 273 -11.54 20.45 -7.75
C GLY A 273 -11.53 18.99 -8.19
N HIS A 274 -10.99 18.09 -7.36
CA HIS A 274 -10.91 16.67 -7.65
C HIS A 274 -11.93 15.87 -6.83
N ILE A 275 -12.20 14.66 -7.31
CA ILE A 275 -13.07 13.71 -6.62
C ILE A 275 -12.47 13.37 -5.25
N GLY A 276 -13.33 13.40 -4.22
CA GLY A 276 -12.96 13.02 -2.86
C GLY A 276 -12.68 14.18 -1.90
N ASP A 277 -12.95 15.43 -2.28
CA ASP A 277 -12.79 16.61 -1.40
C ASP A 277 -13.60 16.52 -0.09
N GLY A 278 -14.78 15.88 -0.13
CA GLY A 278 -15.54 15.56 1.07
C GLY A 278 -17.04 15.78 0.94
N LYS A 279 -17.74 15.64 2.07
CA LYS A 279 -19.16 15.97 2.24
C LYS A 279 -19.37 16.68 3.58
N ILE A 280 -20.31 17.61 3.61
CA ILE A 280 -20.71 18.34 4.81
C ILE A 280 -22.18 18.01 5.09
N PHE A 281 -22.47 17.53 6.28
CA PHE A 281 -23.82 17.26 6.78
C PHE A 281 -24.14 18.26 7.88
N VAL A 282 -25.40 18.69 7.91
CA VAL A 282 -25.89 19.70 8.84
C VAL A 282 -27.11 19.12 9.54
N TYR A 283 -27.06 19.07 10.87
CA TYR A 283 -28.11 18.53 11.71
C TYR A 283 -28.57 19.57 12.73
N ASP A 284 -29.86 19.57 13.01
CA ASP A 284 -30.42 20.38 14.08
C ASP A 284 -30.16 19.68 15.42
N VAL A 285 -29.64 20.43 16.40
CA VAL A 285 -29.44 19.96 17.76
C VAL A 285 -30.52 20.56 18.63
N GLU A 286 -31.27 19.72 19.33
CA GLU A 286 -32.36 20.14 20.21
C GLU A 286 -31.85 20.87 21.44
N ASP A 287 -30.85 20.32 22.13
CA ASP A 287 -30.25 20.91 23.31
C ASP A 287 -28.81 20.42 23.52
N VAL A 288 -28.04 21.15 24.30
CA VAL A 288 -26.67 20.82 24.73
C VAL A 288 -26.59 21.06 26.23
N VAL A 289 -26.04 20.12 26.99
CA VAL A 289 -25.89 20.26 28.45
C VAL A 289 -24.43 20.16 28.85
N LYS A 290 -23.90 21.20 29.51
CA LYS A 290 -22.53 21.22 30.04
C LYS A 290 -22.51 20.46 31.36
N VAL A 291 -21.95 19.25 31.36
CA VAL A 291 -21.95 18.33 32.53
C VAL A 291 -21.41 18.96 33.82
N ARG A 292 -20.36 19.80 33.71
CA ARG A 292 -19.70 20.43 34.87
C ARG A 292 -20.59 21.44 35.59
N THR A 293 -21.32 22.27 34.84
CA THR A 293 -22.04 23.45 35.37
C THR A 293 -23.56 23.27 35.37
N GLY A 294 -24.08 22.30 34.59
CA GLY A 294 -25.51 22.13 34.35
C GLY A 294 -26.11 23.17 33.39
N GLU A 295 -25.29 24.06 32.82
CA GLU A 295 -25.74 25.02 31.80
C GLU A 295 -26.27 24.27 30.58
N THR A 296 -27.33 24.80 29.98
CA THR A 296 -28.01 24.19 28.82
C THR A 296 -27.98 25.11 27.60
N GLY A 297 -28.30 24.58 26.43
CA GLY A 297 -28.43 25.30 25.18
C GLY A 297 -27.19 26.12 24.78
N TYR A 298 -27.42 27.40 24.48
CA TYR A 298 -26.38 28.33 24.02
C TYR A 298 -25.26 28.52 25.05
N ASP A 299 -25.61 28.63 26.33
CA ASP A 299 -24.68 28.89 27.44
C ASP A 299 -23.76 27.68 27.69
N ALA A 300 -24.26 26.46 27.42
CA ALA A 300 -23.48 25.24 27.49
C ALA A 300 -22.30 25.22 26.50
N LEU A 301 -22.40 25.98 25.40
CA LEU A 301 -21.37 26.08 24.37
C LEU A 301 -20.45 27.29 24.53
N GLN A 302 -20.77 28.23 25.41
CA GLN A 302 -19.87 29.35 25.69
C GLN A 302 -18.74 28.88 26.61
N GLY A 303 -17.51 29.12 26.19
CA GLY A 303 -16.38 29.14 27.10
C GLY A 303 -16.52 30.37 27.98
N ALA A 304 -16.88 30.18 29.25
CA ALA A 304 -16.43 31.14 30.25
C ALA A 304 -14.91 30.97 30.29
N ASP A 305 -14.18 32.02 29.94
CA ASP A 305 -12.74 32.08 30.20
C ASP A 305 -12.52 31.70 31.68
N ASP A 306 -11.80 30.60 31.91
CA ASP A 306 -10.96 30.44 33.10
C ASP A 306 -9.56 30.93 32.71
#